data_AF-A0A968CPA4-F1
#
_entry.id   AF-A0A968CPA4-F1
#
_cell.length_a   1.000
_cell.length_b   1.000
_cell.length_c   1.000
_cell.angle_alpha   90.00
_cell.angle_beta   90.00
_cell.angle_gamma   90.00
#
_symmetry.space_group_name_H-M   'P 1'
#
loop_
_entity.id
_entity.type
_entity.pdbx_description
1 polymer ?
#
loop_
_entity_poly.entity_id
_entity_poly.type
_entity_poly.pdbx_seq_one_letter_code
_entity_poly.pdbx_strand_id
1 'polypeptide(L)'
;KVIGVIEVLNKVDGEFDTDDKDLLQSIATSVCIALENARLYKETVSMAEQERDIRHMFQKFVPKEVLDKIIYDSENGKPVVEELKTLTLLNIDIRGFSKLSRKIGSQKTVSLLNSFFSVMGGIVFKHHGIVDKYLGDG
;
A
#
# COMPACT_ATOMS: atom_id res chain seq x y z
N LYS A 1 0.91 27.98 -10.46
CA LYS A 1 1.74 27.88 -9.24
C LYS A 1 3.19 27.94 -9.68
N VAL A 2 3.99 28.88 -9.17
CA VAL A 2 5.42 28.95 -9.51
C VAL A 2 6.17 27.84 -8.77
N ILE A 3 6.97 27.06 -9.49
CA ILE A 3 7.73 25.90 -8.97
C ILE A 3 9.24 26.16 -8.89
N GLY A 4 9.71 27.27 -9.45
CA GLY A 4 11.10 27.73 -9.40
C GLY A 4 11.31 29.00 -10.22
N VAL A 5 12.49 29.61 -10.08
CA VAL A 5 12.93 30.76 -10.87
C VAL A 5 14.33 30.45 -11.40
N ILE A 6 14.60 30.80 -12.66
CA ILE A 6 15.93 30.74 -13.25
C ILE A 6 16.38 32.19 -13.44
N GLU A 7 17.55 32.49 -12.90
CA GLU A 7 18.20 33.79 -13.03
C GLU A 7 19.51 33.60 -13.79
N VAL A 8 19.77 34.50 -14.75
CA VAL A 8 21.01 34.53 -15.51
C VAL A 8 21.55 35.95 -15.46
N LEU A 9 22.83 36.08 -15.12
CA LEU A 9 23.53 37.34 -14.91
C LEU A 9 24.83 37.36 -15.72
N ASN A 10 25.32 38.55 -16.04
CA ASN A 10 26.62 38.78 -16.69
C ASN A 10 26.81 38.01 -18.01
N LYS A 11 26.05 38.38 -19.06
CA LYS A 11 26.34 37.90 -20.44
C LYS A 11 27.75 38.36 -20.83
N VAL A 12 28.56 37.43 -21.34
CA VAL A 12 29.98 37.67 -21.65
C VAL A 12 30.16 38.51 -22.92
N ASP A 13 29.19 38.45 -23.84
CA ASP A 13 29.28 39.10 -25.15
C ASP A 13 27.96 39.84 -25.48
N GLY A 14 27.95 41.16 -25.27
CA GLY A 14 26.80 42.02 -25.51
C GLY A 14 25.71 41.99 -24.44
N GLU A 15 24.57 42.61 -24.76
CA GLU A 15 23.39 42.63 -23.88
C GLU A 15 22.48 41.42 -24.14
N PHE A 16 21.62 41.10 -23.18
CA PHE A 16 20.60 40.06 -23.36
C PHE A 16 19.63 40.47 -24.46
N ASP A 17 19.40 39.58 -25.42
CA ASP A 17 18.50 39.80 -26.53
C ASP A 17 17.29 38.84 -26.48
N THR A 18 16.44 38.91 -27.50
CA THR A 18 15.26 38.04 -27.61
C THR A 18 15.61 36.57 -27.78
N ASP A 19 16.75 36.25 -28.40
CA ASP A 19 17.14 34.87 -28.65
C ASP A 19 17.58 34.21 -27.33
N ASP A 20 18.30 34.94 -26.46
CA ASP A 20 18.61 34.48 -25.11
C ASP A 20 17.34 34.17 -24.31
N LYS A 21 16.35 35.06 -24.40
CA LYS A 21 15.07 34.88 -23.70
C LYS A 21 14.35 33.62 -24.20
N ASP A 22 14.27 33.43 -25.51
CA ASP A 22 13.59 32.27 -26.10
C ASP A 22 14.31 30.96 -25.76
N LEU A 23 15.65 30.98 -25.72
CA LEU A 23 16.46 29.86 -25.27
C LEU A 23 16.21 29.55 -23.79
N LEU A 24 16.27 30.56 -22.91
CA LEU A 24 16.03 30.38 -21.48
C LEU A 24 14.61 29.91 -21.19
N GLN A 25 13.63 30.41 -21.94
CA GLN A 25 12.25 29.99 -21.81
C GLN A 25 12.05 28.53 -22.27
N SER A 26 12.76 28.11 -23.31
CA SER A 26 12.79 26.71 -23.76
C SER A 26 13.44 25.79 -22.71
N ILE A 27 14.58 26.19 -22.15
CA ILE A 27 15.26 25.46 -21.07
C ILE A 27 14.36 25.36 -19.84
N ALA A 28 13.77 26.47 -19.40
CA ALA A 28 12.85 26.51 -18.27
C ALA A 28 11.66 25.56 -18.46
N THR A 29 11.11 25.52 -19.68
CA THR A 29 10.01 24.62 -20.04
C THR A 29 10.43 23.16 -19.94
N SER A 30 11.58 22.79 -20.52
CA SER A 30 12.09 21.41 -20.45
C SER A 30 12.38 20.98 -19.01
N VAL A 31 12.98 21.85 -18.19
CA VAL A 31 13.25 21.57 -16.77
C VAL A 31 11.95 21.40 -15.98
N CYS A 32 10.94 22.25 -16.21
CA CYS A 32 9.64 22.12 -15.55
C CYS A 32 8.99 20.77 -15.86
N ILE A 33 8.99 20.35 -17.13
CA ILE A 33 8.43 19.05 -17.54
C ILE A 33 9.18 17.90 -16.86
N ALA A 34 10.53 17.94 -16.88
CA ALA A 34 11.34 16.90 -16.26
C ALA A 34 11.09 16.77 -14.75
N LEU A 35 10.96 17.90 -14.04
CA LEU A 35 10.65 17.92 -12.61
C LEU A 35 9.24 17.38 -12.31
N GLU A 36 8.25 17.76 -13.12
CA GLU A 36 6.88 17.26 -12.95
C GLU A 36 6.81 15.74 -13.21
N ASN A 37 7.51 15.26 -14.24
CA ASN A 37 7.61 13.83 -14.53
C ASN A 37 8.28 13.05 -13.38
N ALA A 38 9.37 13.58 -12.82
CA ALA A 38 10.06 12.96 -11.69
C ALA A 38 9.14 12.90 -10.44
N ARG A 39 8.35 13.95 -10.20
CA ARG A 39 7.37 14.00 -9.11
C ARG A 39 6.28 12.95 -9.29
N LEU A 40 5.66 12.91 -10.47
CA LEU A 40 4.60 11.95 -10.81
C LEU A 40 5.09 10.50 -10.76
N TYR A 41 6.31 10.26 -11.22
CA TYR A 41 6.94 8.93 -11.14
C TYR A 41 7.12 8.50 -9.69
N LYS A 42 7.68 9.37 -8.84
CA LYS A 42 7.87 9.09 -7.41
C LYS A 42 6.56 8.80 -6.69
N GLU A 43 5.51 9.57 -7.00
CA GLU A 43 4.17 9.37 -6.46
C GLU A 43 3.59 8.01 -6.88
N THR A 44 3.73 7.65 -8.15
CA THR A 44 3.31 6.34 -8.68
C THR A 44 4.02 5.18 -8.00
N VAL A 45 5.35 5.27 -7.83
CA VAL A 45 6.14 4.25 -7.14
C VAL A 45 5.70 4.11 -5.68
N SER A 46 5.51 5.22 -4.97
CA SER A 46 5.04 5.20 -3.59
C SER A 46 3.65 4.57 -3.45
N MET A 47 2.74 4.83 -4.38
CA MET A 47 1.41 4.20 -4.38
C MET A 47 1.50 2.70 -4.62
N ALA A 48 2.34 2.26 -5.58
CA ALA A 48 2.54 0.84 -5.86
C ALA A 48 3.19 0.11 -4.67
N GLU A 49 4.13 0.73 -3.97
CA GLU A 49 4.71 0.20 -2.72
C GLU A 49 3.65 0.06 -1.63
N GLN A 50 2.82 1.08 -1.41
CA GLN A 50 1.71 1.02 -0.45
C GLN A 50 0.71 -0.08 -0.79
N GLU A 51 0.30 -0.20 -2.06
CA GLU A 51 -0.60 -1.26 -2.51
C GLU A 51 0.01 -2.64 -2.30
N ARG A 52 1.31 -2.80 -2.62
CA ARG A 52 2.04 -4.04 -2.41
C ARG A 52 2.13 -4.40 -0.93
N ASP A 53 2.36 -3.44 -0.05
CA ASP A 53 2.42 -3.65 1.41
C ASP A 53 1.06 -4.06 1.95
N ILE A 54 -0.01 -3.36 1.54
CA ILE A 54 -1.39 -3.70 1.87
C ILE A 54 -1.69 -5.14 1.40
N ARG A 55 -1.37 -5.47 0.16
CA ARG A 55 -1.56 -6.81 -0.41
C ARG A 55 -0.73 -7.87 0.30
N HIS A 56 0.53 -7.57 0.68
CA HIS A 56 1.38 -8.49 1.45
C HIS A 56 0.80 -8.77 2.82
N MET A 57 0.21 -7.76 3.47
CA MET A 57 -0.53 -8.01 4.69
C MET A 57 -1.72 -8.92 4.41
N PHE A 58 -2.54 -8.66 3.38
CA PHE A 58 -3.66 -9.53 3.02
C PHE A 58 -3.25 -10.97 2.68
N GLN A 59 -2.13 -11.17 1.98
CA GLN A 59 -1.59 -12.49 1.64
C GLN A 59 -1.01 -13.24 2.84
N LYS A 60 -0.61 -12.55 3.92
CA LYS A 60 -0.36 -13.23 5.18
C LYS A 60 -1.62 -13.94 5.67
N PHE A 61 -2.83 -13.52 5.28
CA PHE A 61 -4.07 -13.93 5.94
C PHE A 61 -4.80 -15.16 5.38
N VAL A 62 -4.35 -15.71 4.24
CA VAL A 62 -4.83 -17.01 3.74
C VAL A 62 -3.61 -17.78 3.23
N PRO A 63 -3.22 -18.90 3.88
CA PRO A 63 -2.09 -19.70 3.44
C PRO A 63 -2.31 -20.20 2.01
N LYS A 64 -1.29 -20.08 1.17
CA LYS A 64 -1.34 -20.52 -0.23
C LYS A 64 -1.73 -22.01 -0.33
N GLU A 65 -1.34 -22.78 0.67
CA GLU A 65 -1.61 -24.21 0.80
C GLU A 65 -3.11 -24.51 0.99
N VAL A 66 -3.88 -23.59 1.58
CA VAL A 66 -5.34 -23.73 1.72
C VAL A 66 -6.03 -23.47 0.37
N LEU A 67 -5.57 -22.45 -0.36
CA LEU A 67 -6.08 -22.15 -1.70
C LEU A 67 -5.82 -23.34 -2.65
N ASP A 68 -4.61 -23.87 -2.62
CA ASP A 68 -4.21 -25.00 -3.46
C ASP A 68 -5.07 -26.24 -3.13
N LYS A 69 -5.36 -26.55 -1.85
CA LYS A 69 -6.25 -27.66 -1.50
C LYS A 69 -7.68 -27.49 -1.99
N ILE A 70 -8.27 -26.29 -1.85
CA ILE A 70 -9.64 -26.02 -2.28
C ILE A 70 -9.77 -26.18 -3.81
N ILE A 71 -8.80 -25.67 -4.56
CA ILE A 71 -8.80 -25.75 -6.04
C ILE A 71 -8.53 -27.19 -6.50
N TYR A 72 -7.54 -27.86 -5.92
CA TYR A 72 -7.14 -29.21 -6.33
C TYR A 72 -8.22 -30.27 -6.06
N ASP A 73 -8.97 -30.14 -4.97
CA ASP A 73 -10.09 -31.03 -4.68
C ASP A 73 -11.32 -30.75 -5.56
N SER A 74 -11.50 -29.50 -6.02
CA SER A 74 -12.58 -29.11 -6.95
C SER A 74 -12.35 -29.58 -8.40
N GLU A 75 -11.10 -29.63 -8.88
CA GLU A 75 -10.80 -30.03 -10.27
C GLU A 75 -10.75 -31.55 -10.48
N ASN A 76 -10.45 -32.33 -9.43
CA ASN A 76 -10.30 -33.79 -9.54
C ASN A 76 -11.60 -34.58 -9.36
N GLY A 77 -12.75 -33.90 -9.19
CA GLY A 77 -14.06 -34.58 -9.04
C GLY A 77 -14.11 -35.56 -7.87
N LYS A 78 -13.19 -35.44 -6.89
CA LYS A 78 -13.25 -36.26 -5.68
C LYS A 78 -14.51 -35.82 -4.92
N PRO A 79 -15.39 -36.76 -4.53
CA PRO A 79 -16.48 -36.39 -3.64
C PRO A 79 -15.87 -35.73 -2.42
N VAL A 80 -16.40 -34.57 -2.03
CA VAL A 80 -16.11 -33.94 -0.74
C VAL A 80 -16.39 -35.02 0.28
N VAL A 81 -15.34 -35.68 0.77
CA VAL A 81 -15.47 -36.69 1.80
C VAL A 81 -16.04 -35.91 2.98
N GLU A 82 -17.23 -36.28 3.46
CA GLU A 82 -17.80 -35.77 4.71
C GLU A 82 -16.89 -36.21 5.86
N GLU A 83 -15.80 -35.48 6.03
CA GLU A 83 -14.81 -35.72 7.06
C GLU A 83 -15.19 -34.86 8.26
N LEU A 84 -15.71 -35.51 9.31
CA LEU A 84 -15.97 -34.86 10.59
C LEU A 84 -14.63 -34.49 11.24
N LYS A 85 -14.28 -33.20 11.18
CA LYS A 85 -13.11 -32.65 11.88
C LYS A 85 -13.54 -31.82 13.08
N THR A 86 -12.79 -31.96 14.17
CA THR A 86 -12.87 -31.02 15.29
C THR A 86 -12.26 -29.69 14.84
N LEU A 87 -13.07 -28.64 14.84
CA LEU A 87 -12.64 -27.27 14.56
C LEU A 87 -12.49 -26.48 15.85
N THR A 88 -11.49 -25.61 15.90
CA THR A 88 -11.36 -24.60 16.95
C THR A 88 -11.78 -23.26 16.37
N LEU A 89 -12.80 -22.64 16.96
CA LEU A 89 -13.27 -21.31 16.57
C LEU A 89 -12.78 -20.29 17.60
N LEU A 90 -12.16 -19.22 17.12
CA LEU A 90 -11.59 -18.17 17.95
C LEU A 90 -12.24 -16.84 17.58
N ASN A 91 -12.94 -16.25 18.55
CA ASN A 91 -13.50 -14.91 18.44
C ASN A 91 -12.72 -13.97 19.37
N ILE A 92 -12.12 -12.92 18.82
CA ILE A 92 -11.26 -11.99 19.57
C ILE A 92 -11.71 -10.56 19.31
N ASP A 93 -11.77 -9.75 20.37
CA ASP A 93 -12.07 -8.33 20.31
C ASP A 93 -10.99 -7.47 20.99
N ILE A 94 -10.72 -6.29 20.44
CA ILE A 94 -9.77 -5.33 21.01
C ILE A 94 -10.50 -4.50 22.05
N ARG A 95 -10.15 -4.70 23.33
CA ARG A 95 -10.76 -3.99 24.45
C ARG A 95 -10.69 -2.47 24.29
N GLY A 96 -11.84 -1.81 24.33
CA GLY A 96 -11.94 -0.35 24.32
C GLY A 96 -11.55 0.31 22.99
N PHE A 97 -11.62 -0.45 21.89
CA PHE A 97 -11.17 -0.02 20.57
C PHE A 97 -11.75 1.34 20.13
N SER A 98 -13.06 1.56 20.22
CA SER A 98 -13.68 2.82 19.75
C SER A 98 -13.14 4.05 20.47
N LYS A 99 -12.84 3.95 21.77
CA LYS A 99 -12.25 5.06 22.53
C LYS A 99 -10.79 5.28 22.13
N LEU A 100 -10.07 4.19 21.88
CA LEU A 100 -8.68 4.23 21.47
C LEU A 100 -8.52 4.84 20.08
N SER A 101 -9.30 4.38 19.08
CA SER A 101 -9.24 4.84 17.70
C SER A 101 -9.54 6.33 17.56
N ARG A 102 -10.57 6.83 18.27
CA ARG A 102 -10.88 8.26 18.37
C ARG A 102 -9.75 9.08 18.96
N LYS A 103 -9.02 8.54 19.94
CA LYS A 103 -7.91 9.25 20.61
C LYS A 103 -6.64 9.31 19.76
N ILE A 104 -6.30 8.24 19.06
CA ILE A 104 -5.03 8.13 18.33
C ILE A 104 -5.12 8.56 16.86
N GLY A 105 -6.33 8.72 16.32
CA GLY A 105 -6.57 9.09 14.94
C GLY A 105 -6.41 7.93 13.96
N SER A 106 -6.86 8.12 12.72
CA SER A 106 -6.96 7.07 11.70
C SER A 106 -5.60 6.41 11.38
N GLN A 107 -4.56 7.21 11.17
CA GLN A 107 -3.25 6.71 10.75
C GLN A 107 -2.60 5.81 11.81
N LYS A 108 -2.67 6.20 13.09
CA LYS A 108 -2.17 5.35 14.19
C LYS A 108 -3.07 4.15 14.46
N THR A 109 -4.37 4.28 14.23
CA THR A 109 -5.32 3.16 14.33
C THR A 109 -5.00 2.07 13.31
N VAL A 110 -4.75 2.45 12.05
CA VAL A 110 -4.32 1.50 11.01
C VAL A 110 -3.01 0.81 11.41
N SER A 111 -2.02 1.56 11.91
CA SER A 111 -0.77 0.96 12.37
C SER A 111 -0.95 -0.04 13.53
N LEU A 112 -1.84 0.26 14.47
CA LEU A 112 -2.17 -0.65 15.58
C LEU A 112 -2.82 -1.94 15.08
N LEU A 113 -3.83 -1.81 14.20
CA LEU A 113 -4.54 -2.94 13.61
C LEU A 113 -3.58 -3.85 12.83
N ASN A 114 -2.70 -3.26 12.03
CA ASN A 114 -1.70 -4.00 11.26
C ASN A 114 -0.76 -4.81 12.16
N SER A 115 -0.32 -4.22 13.28
CA SER A 115 0.51 -4.89 14.26
C SER A 115 -0.23 -6.06 14.92
N PHE A 116 -1.47 -5.82 15.36
CA PHE A 116 -2.34 -6.85 15.96
C PHE A 116 -2.59 -8.01 15.00
N PHE A 117 -3.00 -7.73 13.76
CA PHE A 117 -3.27 -8.75 12.76
C PHE A 117 -2.01 -9.53 12.38
N SER A 118 -0.84 -8.90 12.29
CA SER A 118 0.40 -9.62 12.00
C SER A 118 0.76 -10.63 13.09
N VAL A 119 0.52 -10.30 14.37
CA VAL A 119 0.78 -11.22 15.49
C VAL A 119 -0.26 -12.34 15.52
N MET A 120 -1.55 -11.99 15.52
CA MET A 120 -2.63 -12.97 15.64
C MET A 120 -2.72 -13.87 14.42
N GLY A 121 -2.62 -13.30 13.21
CA GLY A 121 -2.56 -14.06 11.97
C GLY A 121 -1.39 -15.04 11.98
N GLY A 122 -0.18 -14.60 12.35
CA GLY A 122 0.97 -15.50 12.45
C GLY A 122 0.75 -16.71 13.35
N ILE A 123 0.05 -16.53 14.47
CA ILE A 123 -0.34 -17.63 15.37
C ILE A 123 -1.35 -18.55 14.68
N VAL A 124 -2.41 -18.00 14.08
CA VAL A 124 -3.44 -18.78 13.36
C VAL A 124 -2.80 -19.64 12.26
N PHE A 125 -1.90 -19.10 11.45
CA PHE A 125 -1.24 -19.85 10.37
C PHE A 125 -0.25 -20.89 10.86
N LYS A 126 0.47 -20.61 11.97
CA LYS A 126 1.33 -21.61 12.61
C LYS A 126 0.55 -22.86 13.03
N HIS A 127 -0.75 -22.72 13.30
CA HIS A 127 -1.65 -23.83 13.64
C HIS A 127 -2.52 -24.29 12.47
N HIS A 128 -2.16 -23.94 11.22
CA HIS A 128 -2.91 -24.28 10.01
C HIS A 128 -4.37 -23.80 10.01
N GLY A 129 -4.68 -22.78 10.80
CA GLY A 129 -5.98 -22.12 10.81
C GLY A 129 -6.10 -21.06 9.71
N ILE A 130 -7.30 -20.53 9.55
CA ILE A 130 -7.63 -19.43 8.63
C ILE A 130 -8.31 -18.30 9.39
N VAL A 131 -8.23 -17.08 8.85
CA VAL A 131 -9.04 -15.95 9.32
C VAL A 131 -10.20 -15.77 8.37
N ASP A 132 -11.41 -16.05 8.85
CA ASP A 132 -12.64 -15.98 8.04
C ASP A 132 -13.08 -14.53 7.79
N LYS A 133 -13.13 -13.71 8.86
CA LYS A 133 -13.67 -12.35 8.76
C LYS A 133 -13.09 -11.39 9.79
N TYR A 134 -12.94 -10.14 9.36
CA TYR A 134 -12.71 -9.00 10.22
C TYR A 134 -14.01 -8.21 10.38
N LEU A 135 -14.40 -7.94 11.62
CA LEU A 135 -15.58 -7.15 11.96
C LEU A 135 -15.12 -5.91 12.72
N GLY A 136 -15.62 -4.74 12.30
CA GLY A 136 -15.46 -3.49 13.03
C GLY A 136 -16.68 -3.21 13.90
N ASP A 137 -16.52 -2.33 14.87
CA ASP A 137 -17.61 -1.57 15.45
C ASP A 137 -18.04 -0.53 14.41
N GLY A 138 -19.24 -0.72 13.83
CA GLY A 138 -19.77 0.13 12.75
C GLY A 138 -19.82 1.62 13.07
#